data_AF-A0A953X465-F1
#
_entry.id   AF-A0A953X465-F1
#
_cell.length_a   1.000
_cell.length_b   1.000
_cell.length_c   1.000
_cell.angle_alpha   90.00
_cell.angle_beta   90.00
_cell.angle_gamma   90.00
#
_symmetry.space_group_name_H-M   'P 1'
#
loop_
_entity.id
_entity.type
_entity.pdbx_description
1 polymer ?
#
loop_
_entity_poly.entity_id
_entity_poly.type
_entity_poly.pdbx_seq_one_letter_code
_entity_poly.pdbx_strand_id
1 'polypeptide(L)'
;MTDAGGTGPAGAVRSGRKRFLVMVRAGPESLHPLWLGEPGKRDFDILVSAYSPNAPRPQAPGVTYVDIPGWKVSGYRQTFDREWERISQYTHVALLDDDLETDAETISKCFRDGAALELDVWQPSLTHDSYFTYAAFLHNPAFKVRYTNFIEMMCPFFSRDALSRARGLFGLGYEAAIDLVWCKLWEDNRFRCAILDQVRVRHTRPVAALAHVNGFADGKRYEDDIDALLSETHQTFRGNVVYSAVTADGHALDSRLAIALRYLPVAGGVVATPVPKRRYLKVWQDSVRHVLTRPINLGYFDVEAFLARRRHSAGSPAGSLR
;
A
#
# COMPACT_ATOMS: atom_id res chain seq x y z
N MET A 1 19.59 55.20 33.58
CA MET A 1 19.23 53.82 33.99
C MET A 1 17.90 53.51 33.32
N THR A 2 17.91 52.98 32.09
CA THR A 2 17.86 51.52 31.77
C THR A 2 16.59 50.89 32.36
N ASP A 3 15.67 50.26 31.63
CA ASP A 3 15.77 49.63 30.32
C ASP A 3 14.34 49.39 29.77
N ALA A 4 14.23 49.30 28.45
CA ALA A 4 13.04 48.83 27.74
C ALA A 4 13.01 47.30 27.75
N GLY A 5 11.87 46.69 28.07
CA GLY A 5 11.72 45.23 28.11
C GLY A 5 10.46 44.78 27.40
N GLY A 6 10.50 44.75 26.07
CA GLY A 6 9.49 44.07 25.27
C GLY A 6 9.62 42.55 25.45
N THR A 7 8.53 41.89 25.82
CA THR A 7 8.40 40.44 25.70
C THR A 7 7.52 40.15 24.49
N GLY A 8 8.16 39.70 23.41
CA GLY A 8 7.54 39.40 22.13
C GLY A 8 6.50 38.28 22.18
N PRO A 9 5.73 38.11 21.08
CA PRO A 9 4.66 37.13 21.02
C PRO A 9 5.20 35.71 21.13
N ALA A 10 4.39 34.85 21.74
CA ALA A 10 4.57 33.42 21.88
C ALA A 10 5.21 32.80 20.64
N GLY A 11 6.33 32.11 20.83
CA GLY A 11 7.06 31.45 19.76
C GLY A 11 6.14 30.57 18.93
N ALA A 12 6.00 30.89 17.65
CA ALA A 12 5.48 29.96 16.68
C ALA A 12 6.35 28.71 16.72
N VAL A 13 5.78 27.60 17.20
CA VAL A 13 6.40 26.28 17.06
C VAL A 13 6.57 26.05 15.56
N ARG A 14 7.80 26.23 15.05
CA ARG A 14 8.17 25.72 13.73
C ARG A 14 8.00 24.21 13.83
N SER A 15 6.86 23.67 13.39
CA SER A 15 6.68 22.23 13.34
C SER A 15 7.69 21.70 12.35
N GLY A 16 8.78 21.13 12.85
CA GLY A 16 9.75 20.42 12.02
C GLY A 16 9.01 19.36 11.19
N ARG A 17 9.49 19.15 9.96
CA ARG A 17 8.95 18.17 9.02
C ARG A 17 8.83 16.80 9.70
N LYS A 18 7.69 16.13 9.52
CA LYS A 18 7.42 14.83 10.14
C LYS A 18 8.25 13.73 9.46
N ARG A 19 8.38 12.58 10.13
CA ARG A 19 9.18 11.45 9.61
C ARG A 19 8.43 10.61 8.58
N PHE A 20 7.10 10.66 8.58
CA PHE A 20 6.24 9.81 7.75
C PHE A 20 5.42 10.66 6.78
N LEU A 21 5.08 10.09 5.63
CA LEU A 21 4.25 10.73 4.61
C LEU A 21 3.11 9.81 4.19
N VAL A 22 1.89 10.33 4.16
CA VAL A 22 0.78 9.69 3.45
C VAL A 22 0.62 10.36 2.09
N MET A 23 0.61 9.57 1.03
CA MET A 23 0.22 10.00 -0.30
C MET A 23 -1.15 9.41 -0.64
N VAL A 24 -2.01 10.22 -1.24
CA VAL A 24 -3.34 9.77 -1.70
C VAL A 24 -3.65 10.35 -3.07
N ARG A 25 -4.20 9.50 -3.94
CA ARG A 25 -4.82 9.93 -5.21
C ARG A 25 -6.25 10.34 -4.91
N ALA A 26 -6.52 11.63 -4.72
CA ALA A 26 -7.82 12.08 -4.21
C ALA A 26 -8.81 12.46 -5.32
N GLY A 27 -10.00 11.87 -5.29
CA GLY A 27 -11.17 12.26 -6.05
C GLY A 27 -12.19 13.05 -5.22
N PRO A 28 -13.39 13.34 -5.80
CA PRO A 28 -14.43 14.12 -5.14
C PRO A 28 -14.93 13.52 -3.82
N GLU A 29 -14.94 12.19 -3.71
CA GLU A 29 -15.43 11.45 -2.55
C GLU A 29 -14.30 11.00 -1.62
N SER A 30 -13.11 11.60 -1.74
CA SER A 30 -11.95 11.18 -0.96
C SER A 30 -12.18 11.35 0.54
N LEU A 31 -11.89 10.30 1.30
CA LEU A 31 -12.01 10.20 2.75
C LEU A 31 -10.77 10.72 3.51
N HIS A 32 -9.75 11.22 2.79
CA HIS A 32 -8.54 11.76 3.44
C HIS A 32 -8.77 12.89 4.48
N PRO A 33 -9.87 13.68 4.46
CA PRO A 33 -10.16 14.61 5.55
C PRO A 33 -10.30 13.93 6.92
N LEU A 34 -10.73 12.66 6.98
CA LEU A 34 -10.82 11.89 8.23
C LEU A 34 -9.43 11.62 8.85
N TRP A 35 -8.38 11.63 8.03
CA TRP A 35 -7.01 11.32 8.45
C TRP A 35 -6.27 12.52 9.03
N LEU A 36 -6.89 13.71 9.03
CA LEU A 36 -6.25 14.92 9.54
C LEU A 36 -6.09 14.89 11.06
N GLY A 37 -7.08 14.33 11.77
CA GLY A 37 -7.14 14.31 13.22
C GLY A 37 -7.04 15.70 13.85
N GLU A 38 -6.72 15.74 15.14
CA GLU A 38 -6.42 17.00 15.83
C GLU A 38 -5.02 17.52 15.41
N PRO A 39 -4.86 18.84 15.22
CA PRO A 39 -3.56 19.44 14.92
C PRO A 39 -2.48 19.01 15.93
N GLY A 40 -1.34 18.56 15.39
CA GLY A 40 -0.19 18.16 16.21
C GLY A 40 -0.18 16.71 16.70
N LYS A 41 -1.31 15.97 16.64
CA LYS A 41 -1.39 14.57 17.09
C LYS A 41 -0.96 13.53 16.06
N ARG A 42 -0.89 13.91 14.77
CA ARG A 42 -0.41 13.01 13.71
C ARG A 42 1.12 13.00 13.59
N ASP A 43 1.65 11.83 13.26
CA ASP A 43 3.08 11.60 13.06
C ASP A 43 3.53 11.71 11.60
N PHE A 44 2.61 12.10 10.71
CA PHE A 44 2.81 12.16 9.27
C PHE A 44 2.34 13.48 8.65
N ASP A 45 2.97 13.84 7.55
CA ASP A 45 2.47 14.83 6.60
C ASP A 45 1.61 14.13 5.53
N ILE A 46 0.76 14.88 4.81
CA ILE A 46 -0.08 14.35 3.73
C ILE A 46 0.23 15.08 2.42
N LEU A 47 0.53 14.32 1.36
CA LEU A 47 0.59 14.80 -0.02
C LEU A 47 -0.65 14.31 -0.77
N VAL A 48 -1.57 15.22 -1.02
CA VAL A 48 -2.80 14.97 -1.77
C VAL A 48 -2.51 15.20 -3.25
N SER A 49 -2.45 14.12 -4.01
CA SER A 49 -2.34 14.13 -5.47
C SER A 49 -3.75 14.08 -6.06
N ALA A 50 -4.37 15.24 -6.26
CA ALA A 50 -5.76 15.36 -6.69
C ALA A 50 -5.88 15.06 -8.19
N TYR A 51 -6.75 14.11 -8.55
CA TYR A 51 -7.06 13.81 -9.96
C TYR A 51 -8.36 14.46 -10.43
N SER A 52 -9.07 15.11 -9.51
CA SER A 52 -10.28 15.88 -9.78
C SER A 52 -10.18 17.26 -9.12
N PRO A 53 -10.64 18.33 -9.80
CA PRO A 53 -10.73 19.66 -9.18
C PRO A 53 -11.68 19.68 -7.97
N ASN A 54 -12.61 18.73 -7.88
CA ASN A 54 -13.61 18.65 -6.81
C ASN A 54 -13.12 17.83 -5.61
N ALA A 55 -11.86 17.39 -5.57
CA ALA A 55 -11.32 16.69 -4.41
C ALA A 55 -11.35 17.60 -3.17
N PRO A 56 -11.67 17.09 -1.96
CA PRO A 56 -11.65 17.87 -0.73
C PRO A 56 -10.29 18.54 -0.48
N ARG A 57 -10.27 19.82 -0.09
CA ARG A 57 -9.03 20.59 0.20
C ARG A 57 -9.03 21.30 1.56
N PRO A 58 -9.28 20.59 2.68
CA PRO A 58 -9.19 21.18 4.01
C PRO A 58 -7.78 21.76 4.26
N GLN A 59 -7.72 23.03 4.67
CA GLN A 59 -6.45 23.66 5.02
C GLN A 59 -6.01 23.15 6.39
N ALA A 60 -4.90 22.42 6.44
CA ALA A 60 -4.33 21.89 7.68
C ALA A 60 -2.79 21.86 7.63
N PRO A 61 -2.10 22.10 8.77
CA PRO A 61 -0.64 22.10 8.82
C PRO A 61 -0.03 20.75 8.40
N GLY A 62 0.88 20.73 7.42
CA GLY A 62 1.48 19.49 6.92
C GLY A 62 0.66 18.78 5.84
N VAL A 63 -0.33 19.46 5.23
CA VAL A 63 -1.01 18.98 4.02
C VAL A 63 -0.53 19.76 2.80
N THR A 64 -0.10 19.06 1.76
CA THR A 64 0.28 19.63 0.47
C THR A 64 -0.67 19.10 -0.61
N TYR A 65 -1.10 19.96 -1.52
CA TYR A 65 -1.95 19.59 -2.66
C TYR A 65 -1.18 19.75 -3.97
N VAL A 66 -1.28 18.75 -4.85
CA VAL A 66 -0.81 18.82 -6.24
C VAL A 66 -1.91 18.31 -7.16
N ASP A 67 -2.14 19.05 -8.26
CA ASP A 67 -3.10 18.69 -9.29
C ASP A 67 -2.43 17.78 -10.33
N ILE A 68 -2.82 16.50 -10.34
CA ILE A 68 -2.27 15.46 -11.22
C ILE A 68 -3.44 14.65 -11.80
N PRO A 69 -3.93 14.95 -13.01
CA PRO A 69 -4.98 14.16 -13.64
C PRO A 69 -4.47 12.76 -14.04
N GLY A 70 -5.41 11.89 -14.43
CA GLY A 70 -5.10 10.53 -14.91
C GLY A 70 -5.33 9.45 -13.86
N TRP A 71 -5.01 8.22 -14.24
CA TRP A 71 -5.32 7.02 -13.49
C TRP A 71 -4.44 6.87 -12.23
N LYS A 72 -4.65 5.80 -11.48
CA LYS A 72 -4.03 5.60 -10.17
C LYS A 72 -2.51 5.45 -10.30
N VAL A 73 -2.03 4.47 -11.07
CA VAL A 73 -0.60 4.13 -11.17
C VAL A 73 0.15 5.19 -11.96
N SER A 74 -0.34 5.58 -13.15
CA SER A 74 0.24 6.68 -13.93
C SER A 74 0.20 8.03 -13.19
N GLY A 75 -0.82 8.28 -12.36
CA GLY A 75 -0.89 9.46 -11.51
C GLY A 75 0.13 9.44 -10.37
N TYR A 76 0.35 8.28 -9.74
CA TYR A 76 1.46 8.11 -8.79
C TYR A 76 2.81 8.34 -9.47
N ARG A 77 3.01 7.80 -10.68
CA ARG A 77 4.23 8.04 -11.47
C ARG A 77 4.50 9.53 -11.68
N GLN A 78 3.51 10.27 -12.17
CA GLN A 78 3.62 11.72 -12.38
C GLN A 78 3.91 12.46 -11.06
N THR A 79 3.27 12.04 -9.96
CA THR A 79 3.53 12.62 -8.63
C THR A 79 4.97 12.37 -8.18
N PHE A 80 5.49 11.15 -8.39
CA PHE A 80 6.88 10.84 -8.11
C PHE A 80 7.82 11.65 -8.97
N ASP A 81 7.58 11.80 -10.27
CA ASP A 81 8.46 12.58 -11.15
C ASP A 81 8.53 14.05 -10.73
N ARG A 82 7.42 14.62 -10.23
CA ARG A 82 7.33 16.02 -9.80
C ARG A 82 7.84 16.27 -8.36
N GLU A 83 7.52 15.39 -7.43
CA GLU A 83 7.69 15.64 -5.99
C GLU A 83 8.72 14.71 -5.32
N TRP A 84 9.53 13.95 -6.08
CA TRP A 84 10.49 12.99 -5.48
C TRP A 84 11.47 13.63 -4.50
N GLU A 85 11.96 14.84 -4.79
CA GLU A 85 12.86 15.55 -3.88
C GLU A 85 12.22 15.75 -2.51
N ARG A 86 10.91 16.01 -2.45
CA ARG A 86 10.14 16.11 -1.19
C ARG A 86 9.89 14.73 -0.58
N ILE A 87 9.38 13.79 -1.39
CA ILE A 87 8.95 12.45 -0.94
C ILE A 87 10.12 11.65 -0.36
N SER A 88 11.29 11.70 -1.01
CA SER A 88 12.50 10.98 -0.59
C SER A 88 13.08 11.46 0.74
N GLN A 89 12.63 12.59 1.28
CA GLN A 89 13.08 13.07 2.57
C GLN A 89 12.35 12.42 3.76
N TYR A 90 11.26 11.69 3.53
CA TYR A 90 10.55 10.96 4.58
C TYR A 90 11.19 9.58 4.79
N THR A 91 11.09 9.06 6.00
CA THR A 91 11.65 7.73 6.33
C THR A 91 10.74 6.60 5.85
N HIS A 92 9.43 6.84 5.84
CA HIS A 92 8.42 5.88 5.40
C HIS A 92 7.29 6.64 4.69
N VAL A 93 6.69 5.99 3.71
CA VAL A 93 5.63 6.57 2.88
C VAL A 93 4.50 5.56 2.72
N ALA A 94 3.27 5.98 2.94
CA ALA A 94 2.08 5.19 2.63
C ALA A 94 1.45 5.69 1.33
N LEU A 95 1.01 4.77 0.46
CA LEU A 95 0.21 5.09 -0.72
C LEU A 95 -1.20 4.59 -0.44
N LEU A 96 -2.11 5.48 -0.03
CA LEU A 96 -3.44 5.09 0.42
C LEU A 96 -4.50 5.39 -0.64
N ASP A 97 -5.41 4.45 -0.87
CA ASP A 97 -6.62 4.73 -1.63
C ASP A 97 -7.53 5.73 -0.93
N ASP A 98 -8.29 6.45 -1.75
CA ASP A 98 -9.07 7.59 -1.29
C ASP A 98 -10.37 7.21 -0.61
N ASP A 99 -10.73 5.93 -0.59
CA ASP A 99 -11.93 5.34 -0.01
C ASP A 99 -11.63 4.48 1.23
N LEU A 100 -10.47 4.73 1.85
CA LEU A 100 -10.09 4.16 3.15
C LEU A 100 -10.67 4.98 4.30
N GLU A 101 -11.65 4.39 4.98
CA GLU A 101 -12.18 4.93 6.24
C GLU A 101 -11.28 4.48 7.40
N THR A 102 -10.60 5.46 7.98
CA THR A 102 -9.65 5.34 9.10
C THR A 102 -9.39 6.73 9.69
N ASP A 103 -8.56 6.81 10.72
CA ASP A 103 -8.18 8.05 11.39
C ASP A 103 -6.66 8.25 11.49
N ALA A 104 -6.27 9.44 11.96
CA ALA A 104 -4.87 9.83 12.10
C ALA A 104 -4.09 8.95 13.08
N GLU A 105 -4.72 8.48 14.17
CA GLU A 105 -4.04 7.67 15.19
C GLU A 105 -3.75 6.27 14.65
N THR A 106 -4.72 5.68 13.97
CA THR A 106 -4.62 4.37 13.32
C THR A 106 -3.52 4.36 12.27
N ILE A 107 -3.46 5.38 11.41
CA ILE A 107 -2.36 5.51 10.42
C ILE A 107 -1.02 5.71 11.11
N SER A 108 -0.95 6.58 12.13
CA SER A 108 0.30 6.84 12.87
C SER A 108 0.80 5.57 13.57
N LYS A 109 -0.10 4.78 14.18
CA LYS A 109 0.22 3.48 14.76
C LYS A 109 0.73 2.50 13.70
N CYS A 110 0.11 2.45 12.53
CA CYS A 110 0.57 1.59 11.41
C CYS A 110 2.02 1.91 11.01
N PHE A 111 2.37 3.20 10.91
CA PHE A 111 3.75 3.60 10.65
C PHE A 111 4.71 3.17 11.76
N ARG A 112 4.36 3.43 13.02
CA ARG A 112 5.21 3.11 14.18
C ARG A 112 5.44 1.61 14.32
N ASP A 113 4.39 0.81 14.19
CA ASP A 113 4.46 -0.65 14.29
C ASP A 113 5.33 -1.24 13.15
N GLY A 114 5.10 -0.81 11.91
CA GLY A 114 5.87 -1.31 10.76
C GLY A 114 7.34 -0.90 10.82
N ALA A 115 7.63 0.33 11.22
CA ALA A 115 8.99 0.81 11.41
C ALA A 115 9.71 0.08 12.56
N ALA A 116 9.02 -0.21 13.66
CA ALA A 116 9.60 -0.96 14.79
C ALA A 116 9.92 -2.42 14.44
N LEU A 117 9.22 -2.99 13.45
CA LEU A 117 9.46 -4.32 12.91
C LEU A 117 10.46 -4.33 11.75
N GLU A 118 11.00 -3.16 11.37
CA GLU A 118 11.90 -2.99 10.22
C GLU A 118 11.34 -3.58 8.91
N LEU A 119 10.03 -3.38 8.69
CA LEU A 119 9.35 -3.83 7.49
C LEU A 119 9.69 -2.92 6.31
N ASP A 120 9.81 -3.53 5.14
CA ASP A 120 9.98 -2.82 3.88
C ASP A 120 8.64 -2.45 3.26
N VAL A 121 7.69 -3.36 3.25
CA VAL A 121 6.35 -3.14 2.70
C VAL A 121 5.29 -3.79 3.58
N TRP A 122 4.30 -3.05 4.04
CA TRP A 122 3.25 -3.61 4.90
C TRP A 122 1.92 -2.94 4.68
N GLN A 123 0.86 -3.50 5.26
CA GLN A 123 -0.45 -2.87 5.31
C GLN A 123 -1.15 -3.22 6.63
N PRO A 124 -2.09 -2.38 7.11
CA PRO A 124 -3.02 -2.77 8.15
C PRO A 124 -3.95 -3.88 7.64
N SER A 125 -4.55 -4.61 8.58
CA SER A 125 -5.62 -5.55 8.25
C SER A 125 -6.92 -4.83 7.88
N LEU A 126 -7.78 -5.50 7.11
CA LEU A 126 -9.09 -4.99 6.72
C LEU A 126 -10.18 -5.41 7.69
N THR A 127 -11.10 -4.51 8.03
CA THR A 127 -12.32 -4.88 8.74
C THR A 127 -13.18 -5.83 7.90
N HIS A 128 -14.01 -6.66 8.56
CA HIS A 128 -14.83 -7.66 7.86
C HIS A 128 -15.90 -7.06 6.95
N ASP A 129 -16.29 -5.80 7.18
CA ASP A 129 -17.23 -5.01 6.37
C ASP A 129 -16.53 -4.22 5.25
N SER A 130 -15.25 -4.49 4.97
CA SER A 130 -14.53 -3.96 3.82
C SER A 130 -14.90 -4.69 2.52
N TYR A 131 -14.71 -4.01 1.38
CA TYR A 131 -14.54 -4.66 0.09
C TYR A 131 -13.09 -5.10 -0.09
N PHE A 132 -12.85 -6.29 -0.67
CA PHE A 132 -11.49 -6.83 -0.79
C PHE A 132 -11.38 -7.86 -1.92
N THR A 133 -10.15 -8.08 -2.40
CA THR A 133 -9.81 -9.13 -3.37
C THR A 133 -9.44 -10.43 -2.66
N TYR A 134 -8.59 -10.35 -1.63
CA TYR A 134 -8.04 -11.51 -0.92
C TYR A 134 -8.48 -11.52 0.55
N ALA A 135 -9.15 -12.59 0.99
CA ALA A 135 -9.51 -12.75 2.41
C ALA A 135 -8.28 -12.84 3.33
N ALA A 136 -7.10 -13.10 2.76
CA ALA A 136 -5.82 -13.03 3.47
C ALA A 136 -5.59 -11.67 4.13
N PHE A 137 -6.19 -10.57 3.64
CA PHE A 137 -6.04 -9.25 4.26
C PHE A 137 -7.08 -8.93 5.34
N LEU A 138 -8.13 -9.75 5.49
CA LEU A 138 -9.11 -9.56 6.55
C LEU A 138 -8.46 -9.69 7.93
N HIS A 139 -8.96 -8.91 8.87
CA HIS A 139 -8.52 -8.93 10.26
C HIS A 139 -8.67 -10.33 10.84
N ASN A 140 -7.63 -10.76 11.55
CA ASN A 140 -7.64 -12.01 12.28
C ASN A 140 -7.13 -11.78 13.72
N PRO A 141 -8.01 -11.90 14.74
CA PRO A 141 -7.64 -11.59 16.12
C PRO A 141 -6.64 -12.59 16.73
N ALA A 142 -6.35 -13.71 16.04
CA ALA A 142 -5.34 -14.66 16.49
C ALA A 142 -3.90 -14.16 16.30
N PHE A 143 -3.71 -13.04 15.61
CA PHE A 143 -2.39 -12.52 15.23
C PHE A 143 -2.22 -11.06 15.64
N LYS A 144 -0.95 -10.68 15.84
CA LYS A 144 -0.48 -9.28 15.83
C LYS A 144 0.09 -8.91 14.47
N VAL A 145 0.85 -9.82 13.87
CA VAL A 145 1.58 -9.63 12.61
C VAL A 145 1.47 -10.91 11.79
N ARG A 146 1.27 -10.79 10.48
CA ARG A 146 1.29 -11.90 9.53
C ARG A 146 2.27 -11.60 8.42
N TYR A 147 3.38 -12.34 8.38
CA TYR A 147 4.38 -12.20 7.32
C TYR A 147 3.88 -12.87 6.05
N THR A 148 3.87 -12.11 4.96
CA THR A 148 3.24 -12.51 3.69
C THR A 148 4.15 -12.24 2.50
N ASN A 149 3.88 -12.93 1.39
CA ASN A 149 4.55 -12.72 0.11
C ASN A 149 3.91 -11.61 -0.74
N PHE A 150 2.83 -10.98 -0.28
CA PHE A 150 2.05 -10.03 -1.08
C PHE A 150 1.34 -8.98 -0.22
N ILE A 151 1.46 -7.72 -0.64
CA ILE A 151 0.77 -6.54 -0.10
C ILE A 151 0.02 -5.89 -1.25
N GLU A 152 -1.27 -5.63 -1.09
CA GLU A 152 -2.14 -5.08 -2.14
C GLU A 152 -1.97 -3.56 -2.24
N MET A 153 -2.03 -3.02 -3.46
CA MET A 153 -1.85 -1.59 -3.77
C MET A 153 -2.83 -0.63 -3.06
N MET A 154 -3.88 -1.13 -2.45
CA MET A 154 -4.93 -0.28 -1.85
C MET A 154 -4.48 0.43 -0.57
N CYS A 155 -3.67 -0.22 0.29
CA CYS A 155 -3.21 0.36 1.55
C CYS A 155 -1.72 0.06 1.91
N PRO A 156 -0.77 0.13 0.96
CA PRO A 156 0.62 -0.17 1.26
C PRO A 156 1.33 0.97 1.99
N PHE A 157 2.21 0.57 2.90
CA PHE A 157 3.18 1.39 3.59
C PHE A 157 4.57 0.88 3.21
N PHE A 158 5.49 1.79 2.94
CA PHE A 158 6.84 1.48 2.47
C PHE A 158 7.90 2.10 3.38
N SER A 159 9.00 1.40 3.59
CA SER A 159 10.28 2.04 3.91
C SER A 159 10.69 2.94 2.74
N ARG A 160 11.47 3.99 3.01
CA ARG A 160 11.98 4.86 1.93
C ARG A 160 12.73 4.07 0.86
N ASP A 161 13.55 3.12 1.28
CA ASP A 161 14.38 2.34 0.37
C ASP A 161 13.53 1.39 -0.48
N ALA A 162 12.48 0.81 0.12
CA ALA A 162 11.46 0.04 -0.58
C ALA A 162 10.76 0.86 -1.67
N LEU A 163 10.25 2.05 -1.30
CA LEU A 163 9.58 2.91 -2.26
C LEU A 163 10.54 3.36 -3.36
N SER A 164 11.80 3.68 -3.04
CA SER A 164 12.80 4.08 -4.03
C SER A 164 13.02 3.01 -5.10
N ARG A 165 13.15 1.74 -4.69
CA ARG A 165 13.27 0.59 -5.60
C ARG A 165 11.99 0.35 -6.39
N ALA A 166 10.83 0.42 -5.74
CA ALA A 166 9.53 0.19 -6.37
C ALA A 166 9.12 1.30 -7.34
N ARG A 167 9.61 2.54 -7.14
CA ARG A 167 9.18 3.74 -7.88
C ARG A 167 9.25 3.56 -9.40
N GLY A 168 10.29 2.89 -9.89
CA GLY A 168 10.46 2.65 -11.32
C GLY A 168 9.34 1.80 -11.95
N LEU A 169 8.69 0.94 -11.16
CA LEU A 169 7.59 0.08 -11.60
C LEU A 169 6.33 0.86 -12.00
N PHE A 170 6.10 2.01 -11.36
CA PHE A 170 4.98 2.90 -11.71
C PHE A 170 5.13 3.49 -13.13
N GLY A 171 6.32 3.41 -13.73
CA GLY A 171 6.58 3.84 -15.11
C GLY A 171 6.44 2.75 -16.18
N LEU A 172 5.99 1.55 -15.83
CA LEU A 172 5.88 0.43 -16.79
C LEU A 172 4.68 0.53 -17.72
N GLY A 173 3.71 1.40 -17.42
CA GLY A 173 2.47 1.57 -18.19
C GLY A 173 1.32 0.64 -17.80
N TYR A 174 1.48 -0.11 -16.70
CA TYR A 174 0.41 -0.93 -16.12
C TYR A 174 -0.38 -0.13 -15.07
N GLU A 175 -1.69 -0.36 -14.97
CA GLU A 175 -2.56 0.23 -13.94
C GLU A 175 -2.93 -0.76 -12.83
N ALA A 176 -2.47 -2.00 -12.94
CA ALA A 176 -2.54 -3.02 -11.90
C ALA A 176 -1.24 -3.84 -11.82
N ALA A 177 -1.22 -4.80 -10.91
CA ALA A 177 -0.24 -5.88 -10.78
C ALA A 177 1.18 -5.49 -10.31
N ILE A 178 1.61 -4.23 -10.40
CA ILE A 178 2.97 -3.86 -9.96
C ILE A 178 3.23 -4.15 -8.47
N ASP A 179 2.18 -4.33 -7.68
CA ASP A 179 2.20 -4.76 -6.28
C ASP A 179 2.58 -6.24 -6.10
N LEU A 180 2.44 -7.07 -7.13
CA LEU A 180 2.84 -8.49 -7.12
C LEU A 180 4.34 -8.73 -6.92
N VAL A 181 5.17 -7.70 -7.07
CA VAL A 181 6.64 -7.79 -6.97
C VAL A 181 7.22 -6.99 -5.81
N TRP A 182 6.42 -6.24 -5.04
CA TRP A 182 6.94 -5.40 -3.95
C TRP A 182 7.59 -6.19 -2.81
N CYS A 183 7.13 -7.40 -2.55
CA CYS A 183 7.77 -8.28 -1.55
C CYS A 183 9.00 -9.02 -2.08
N LYS A 184 9.46 -8.69 -3.29
CA LYS A 184 10.58 -9.34 -3.97
C LYS A 184 11.75 -8.38 -4.22
N LEU A 185 11.73 -7.17 -3.67
CA LEU A 185 12.70 -6.11 -4.01
C LEU A 185 14.11 -6.31 -3.40
N TRP A 186 14.30 -7.35 -2.58
CA TRP A 186 15.60 -7.74 -2.00
C TRP A 186 15.81 -9.25 -2.08
N GLU A 187 17.08 -9.66 -2.02
CA GLU A 187 17.47 -11.07 -1.88
C GLU A 187 17.03 -11.65 -0.54
N ASP A 188 17.29 -10.93 0.56
CA ASP A 188 16.82 -11.27 1.90
C ASP A 188 15.51 -10.53 2.24
N ASN A 189 14.43 -10.95 1.59
CA ASN A 189 13.11 -10.34 1.73
C ASN A 189 12.19 -11.08 2.71
N ARG A 190 12.70 -12.08 3.42
CA ARG A 190 11.92 -12.83 4.42
C ARG A 190 11.68 -11.94 5.64
N PHE A 191 10.46 -11.97 6.16
CA PHE A 191 10.03 -11.14 7.29
C PHE A 191 10.06 -9.62 7.04
N ARG A 192 10.26 -9.18 5.80
CA ARG A 192 10.23 -7.75 5.41
C ARG A 192 8.86 -7.27 4.94
N CYS A 193 7.95 -8.20 4.62
CA CYS A 193 6.57 -7.92 4.24
C CYS A 193 5.56 -8.48 5.24
N ALA A 194 4.61 -7.64 5.69
CA ALA A 194 3.59 -8.10 6.64
C ALA A 194 2.23 -7.41 6.57
N ILE A 195 1.22 -8.08 7.11
CA ILE A 195 -0.09 -7.52 7.46
C ILE A 195 -0.12 -7.32 8.97
N LEU A 196 -0.50 -6.13 9.42
CA LEU A 196 -0.60 -5.79 10.84
C LEU A 196 -2.05 -5.94 11.33
N ASP A 197 -2.32 -6.89 12.21
CA ASP A 197 -3.67 -7.13 12.75
C ASP A 197 -4.01 -6.24 13.95
N GLN A 198 -3.00 -5.61 14.56
CA GLN A 198 -3.20 -4.60 15.62
C GLN A 198 -3.79 -3.29 15.10
N VAL A 199 -3.79 -3.09 13.79
CA VAL A 199 -4.31 -1.91 13.11
C VAL A 199 -5.32 -2.38 12.07
N ARG A 200 -6.45 -1.67 11.97
CA ARG A 200 -7.53 -2.03 11.07
C ARG A 200 -8.02 -0.81 10.31
N VAL A 201 -8.34 -0.98 9.04
CA VAL A 201 -8.97 0.05 8.21
C VAL A 201 -10.16 -0.54 7.46
N ARG A 202 -11.13 0.30 7.09
CA ARG A 202 -12.26 -0.12 6.27
C ARG A 202 -12.11 0.39 4.84
N HIS A 203 -12.09 -0.53 3.87
CA HIS A 203 -12.11 -0.17 2.45
C HIS A 203 -13.57 -0.10 1.97
N THR A 204 -14.02 1.10 1.64
CA THR A 204 -15.46 1.42 1.59
C THR A 204 -16.11 1.26 0.22
N ARG A 205 -15.31 1.09 -0.84
CA ARG A 205 -15.80 1.01 -2.23
C ARG A 205 -15.62 -0.40 -2.81
N PRO A 206 -16.57 -0.89 -3.64
CA PRO A 206 -16.40 -2.17 -4.32
C PRO A 206 -15.13 -2.21 -5.17
N VAL A 207 -14.40 -3.33 -5.11
CA VAL A 207 -13.27 -3.60 -6.00
C VAL A 207 -13.76 -3.48 -7.46
N ALA A 208 -12.99 -2.78 -8.29
CA ALA A 208 -13.31 -2.47 -9.69
C ALA A 208 -14.50 -1.52 -9.91
N ALA A 209 -15.09 -0.89 -8.88
CA ALA A 209 -16.14 0.13 -9.06
C ALA A 209 -15.70 1.29 -9.96
N LEU A 210 -14.41 1.59 -9.95
CA LEU A 210 -13.78 2.65 -10.75
C LEU A 210 -12.88 2.09 -11.86
N ALA A 211 -13.07 0.84 -12.30
CA ALA A 211 -12.23 0.18 -13.30
C ALA A 211 -12.05 1.02 -14.58
N HIS A 212 -13.16 1.52 -15.15
CA HIS A 212 -13.13 2.34 -16.36
C HIS A 212 -12.31 3.64 -16.18
N VAL A 213 -12.41 4.29 -15.02
CA VAL A 213 -11.64 5.52 -14.73
C VAL A 213 -10.24 5.23 -14.21
N ASN A 214 -9.89 3.95 -14.02
CA ASN A 214 -8.56 3.47 -13.62
C ASN A 214 -7.83 2.77 -14.78
N GLY A 215 -8.24 3.01 -16.02
CA GLY A 215 -7.56 2.48 -17.22
C GLY A 215 -7.99 1.08 -17.67
N PHE A 216 -9.06 0.53 -17.09
CA PHE A 216 -9.69 -0.71 -17.51
C PHE A 216 -10.98 -0.42 -18.27
N ALA A 217 -10.82 0.11 -19.49
CA ALA A 217 -11.88 0.41 -20.44
C ALA A 217 -11.70 -0.41 -21.73
N ASP A 218 -12.69 -0.38 -22.62
CA ASP A 218 -12.63 -0.99 -23.96
C ASP A 218 -12.26 -2.48 -23.98
N GLY A 219 -12.70 -3.23 -22.96
CA GLY A 219 -12.48 -4.67 -22.85
C GLY A 219 -11.16 -5.07 -22.18
N LYS A 220 -10.29 -4.12 -21.83
CA LYS A 220 -9.08 -4.39 -21.04
C LYS A 220 -9.45 -4.81 -19.60
N ARG A 221 -8.91 -5.92 -19.13
CA ARG A 221 -9.14 -6.48 -17.79
C ARG A 221 -7.89 -6.36 -16.92
N TYR A 222 -8.08 -6.52 -15.61
CA TYR A 222 -6.99 -6.58 -14.63
C TYR A 222 -6.03 -7.73 -14.92
N GLU A 223 -6.56 -8.88 -15.35
CA GLU A 223 -5.80 -10.07 -15.71
C GLU A 223 -4.83 -9.80 -16.86
N ASP A 224 -5.17 -8.90 -17.79
CA ASP A 224 -4.31 -8.61 -18.93
C ASP A 224 -3.02 -7.87 -18.47
N ASP A 225 -3.13 -6.94 -17.50
CA ASP A 225 -1.96 -6.29 -16.87
C ASP A 225 -1.18 -7.27 -15.99
N ILE A 226 -1.85 -8.18 -15.28
CA ILE A 226 -1.21 -9.22 -14.47
C ILE A 226 -0.37 -10.15 -15.35
N ASP A 227 -0.96 -10.68 -16.41
CA ASP A 227 -0.29 -11.62 -17.32
C ASP A 227 0.88 -10.92 -18.05
N ALA A 228 0.69 -9.69 -18.51
CA ALA A 228 1.75 -8.90 -19.14
C ALA A 228 2.92 -8.64 -18.19
N LEU A 229 2.66 -8.16 -16.97
CA LEU A 229 3.70 -7.89 -15.99
C LEU A 229 4.46 -9.17 -15.61
N LEU A 230 3.76 -10.25 -15.29
CA LEU A 230 4.40 -11.51 -14.88
C LEU A 230 5.24 -12.10 -16.02
N SER A 231 4.74 -12.02 -17.25
CA SER A 231 5.48 -12.45 -18.45
C SER A 231 6.74 -11.61 -18.67
N GLU A 232 6.62 -10.28 -18.63
CA GLU A 232 7.73 -9.35 -18.88
C GLU A 232 8.82 -9.42 -17.80
N THR A 233 8.41 -9.58 -16.53
CA THR A 233 9.33 -9.63 -15.39
C THR A 233 9.87 -11.05 -15.12
N HIS A 234 9.37 -12.06 -15.84
CA HIS A 234 9.59 -13.49 -15.57
C HIS A 234 9.29 -13.89 -14.12
N GLN A 235 8.35 -13.19 -13.49
CA GLN A 235 7.91 -13.47 -12.13
C GLN A 235 6.69 -14.38 -12.13
N THR A 236 6.46 -15.04 -11.01
CA THR A 236 5.22 -15.81 -10.78
C THR A 236 4.50 -15.32 -9.55
N PHE A 237 3.16 -15.35 -9.62
CA PHE A 237 2.28 -15.15 -8.49
C PHE A 237 1.33 -16.33 -8.39
N ARG A 238 1.31 -17.02 -7.24
CA ARG A 238 0.47 -18.20 -7.01
C ARG A 238 -0.45 -18.03 -5.80
N GLY A 239 -0.89 -16.80 -5.58
CA GLY A 239 -1.73 -16.40 -4.46
C GLY A 239 -0.96 -15.78 -3.29
N ASN A 240 -1.72 -15.16 -2.39
CA ASN A 240 -1.23 -14.58 -1.15
C ASN A 240 -0.99 -15.69 -0.14
N VAL A 241 0.25 -15.82 0.32
CA VAL A 241 0.70 -16.84 1.28
C VAL A 241 1.23 -16.14 2.53
N VAL A 242 0.47 -16.25 3.62
CA VAL A 242 1.00 -15.99 4.96
C VAL A 242 1.83 -17.19 5.38
N TYR A 243 3.14 -17.00 5.48
CA TYR A 243 4.09 -18.09 5.70
C TYR A 243 4.66 -18.12 7.12
N SER A 244 4.50 -17.05 7.87
CA SER A 244 4.86 -16.94 9.29
C SER A 244 4.00 -15.85 9.94
N ALA A 245 3.91 -15.84 11.26
CA ALA A 245 3.15 -14.85 12.00
C ALA A 245 3.69 -14.63 13.41
N VAL A 246 3.29 -13.51 14.02
CA VAL A 246 3.34 -13.29 15.46
C VAL A 246 1.90 -13.38 15.97
N THR A 247 1.68 -14.29 16.91
CA THR A 247 0.37 -14.53 17.54
C THR A 247 -0.09 -13.36 18.40
N ALA A 248 -1.38 -13.33 18.75
CA ALA A 248 -1.98 -12.30 19.60
C ALA A 248 -1.25 -12.11 20.94
N ASP A 249 -0.76 -13.19 21.53
CA ASP A 249 0.01 -13.25 22.76
C ASP A 249 1.51 -12.95 22.57
N GLY A 250 1.99 -12.82 21.33
CA GLY A 250 3.35 -12.36 21.00
C GLY A 250 4.35 -13.46 20.65
N HIS A 251 3.92 -14.72 20.54
CA HIS A 251 4.79 -15.82 20.13
C HIS A 251 4.94 -15.90 18.61
N ALA A 252 6.16 -16.18 18.14
CA ALA A 252 6.41 -16.49 16.74
C ALA A 252 5.75 -17.81 16.34
N LEU A 253 5.23 -17.87 15.11
CA LEU A 253 4.53 -19.03 14.57
C LEU A 253 4.91 -19.26 13.11
N ASP A 254 5.75 -20.27 12.86
CA ASP A 254 6.18 -20.67 11.51
C ASP A 254 5.42 -21.89 10.95
N SER A 255 4.61 -22.55 11.77
CA SER A 255 3.83 -23.72 11.33
C SER A 255 2.68 -23.27 10.42
N ARG A 256 2.82 -23.52 9.11
CA ARG A 256 1.78 -23.24 8.10
C ARG A 256 0.44 -23.90 8.43
N LEU A 257 0.45 -25.11 8.97
CA LEU A 257 -0.78 -25.78 9.43
C LEU A 257 -1.42 -25.01 10.60
N ALA A 258 -0.63 -24.61 11.59
CA ALA A 258 -1.13 -23.85 12.73
C ALA A 258 -1.64 -22.45 12.36
N ILE A 259 -1.03 -21.81 11.35
CA ILE A 259 -1.53 -20.56 10.76
C ILE A 259 -2.86 -20.82 10.06
N ALA A 260 -2.94 -21.84 9.20
CA ALA A 260 -4.16 -22.18 8.47
C ALA A 260 -5.35 -22.48 9.39
N LEU A 261 -5.13 -23.20 10.50
CA LEU A 261 -6.18 -23.45 11.50
C LEU A 261 -6.67 -22.16 12.16
N ARG A 262 -5.80 -21.17 12.37
CA ARG A 262 -6.17 -19.85 12.91
C ARG A 262 -6.93 -18.98 11.91
N TYR A 263 -6.99 -19.36 10.63
CA TYR A 263 -7.88 -18.72 9.67
C TYR A 263 -9.31 -19.26 9.71
N LEU A 264 -9.59 -20.37 10.40
CA LEU A 264 -10.95 -20.92 10.46
C LEU A 264 -11.99 -19.92 11.03
N PRO A 265 -11.71 -19.18 12.12
CA PRO A 265 -12.67 -18.21 12.66
C PRO A 265 -12.98 -17.05 11.70
N VAL A 266 -12.07 -16.74 10.76
CA VAL A 266 -12.28 -15.68 9.75
C VAL A 266 -13.53 -15.97 8.92
N ALA A 267 -13.91 -17.24 8.71
CA ALA A 267 -15.13 -17.61 8.00
C ALA A 267 -16.40 -16.94 8.58
N GLY A 268 -16.42 -16.70 9.90
CA GLY A 268 -17.54 -16.03 10.58
C GLY A 268 -17.78 -14.60 10.10
N GLY A 269 -16.78 -13.94 9.51
CA GLY A 269 -16.91 -12.60 8.93
C GLY A 269 -17.89 -12.49 7.75
N VAL A 270 -18.37 -13.63 7.23
CA VAL A 270 -19.43 -13.70 6.18
C VAL A 270 -20.72 -12.99 6.59
N VAL A 271 -20.94 -12.75 7.88
CA VAL A 271 -22.14 -12.03 8.39
C VAL A 271 -22.02 -10.51 8.27
N ALA A 272 -20.80 -9.97 8.27
CA ALA A 272 -20.54 -8.52 8.24
C ALA A 272 -20.12 -8.02 6.85
N THR A 273 -19.79 -8.94 5.94
CA THR A 273 -19.16 -8.57 4.67
C THR A 273 -20.13 -7.95 3.66
N PRO A 274 -19.71 -6.91 2.91
CA PRO A 274 -20.50 -6.34 1.82
C PRO A 274 -20.38 -7.16 0.52
N VAL A 275 -19.50 -8.17 0.46
CA VAL A 275 -19.34 -9.00 -0.74
C VAL A 275 -20.32 -10.18 -0.75
N PRO A 276 -20.70 -10.72 -1.92
CA PRO A 276 -21.56 -11.90 -1.99
C PRO A 276 -21.02 -13.07 -1.18
N LYS A 277 -21.85 -13.70 -0.33
CA LYS A 277 -21.43 -14.78 0.59
C LYS A 277 -20.68 -15.93 -0.09
N ARG A 278 -21.09 -16.32 -1.31
CA ARG A 278 -20.40 -17.33 -2.12
C ARG A 278 -18.97 -16.90 -2.49
N ARG A 279 -18.79 -15.64 -2.89
CA ARG A 279 -17.47 -15.07 -3.19
C ARG A 279 -16.62 -15.05 -1.93
N TYR A 280 -17.18 -14.57 -0.82
CA TYR A 280 -16.51 -14.53 0.50
C TYR A 280 -15.94 -15.89 0.89
N LEU A 281 -16.78 -16.93 0.93
CA LEU A 281 -16.37 -18.27 1.34
C LEU A 281 -15.30 -18.84 0.40
N LYS A 282 -15.39 -18.56 -0.91
CA LYS A 282 -14.37 -18.98 -1.86
C LYS A 282 -13.00 -18.34 -1.60
N VAL A 283 -12.94 -17.02 -1.43
CA VAL A 283 -11.65 -16.34 -1.20
C VAL A 283 -11.08 -16.64 0.20
N TRP A 284 -11.93 -16.92 1.19
CA TRP A 284 -11.52 -17.44 2.49
C TRP A 284 -10.91 -18.85 2.36
N GLN A 285 -11.58 -19.78 1.68
CA GLN A 285 -11.04 -21.11 1.39
C GLN A 285 -9.72 -21.04 0.63
N ASP A 286 -9.63 -20.14 -0.35
CA ASP A 286 -8.40 -19.90 -1.10
C ASP A 286 -7.27 -19.44 -0.17
N SER A 287 -7.54 -18.56 0.81
CA SER A 287 -6.54 -18.11 1.78
C SER A 287 -6.01 -19.27 2.64
N VAL A 288 -6.90 -20.13 3.16
CA VAL A 288 -6.50 -21.33 3.92
C VAL A 288 -5.68 -22.29 3.06
N ARG A 289 -6.15 -22.56 1.83
CA ARG A 289 -5.46 -23.43 0.87
C ARG A 289 -4.09 -22.87 0.49
N HIS A 290 -3.97 -21.56 0.26
CA HIS A 290 -2.72 -20.92 -0.11
C HIS A 290 -1.69 -21.03 1.02
N VAL A 291 -2.11 -20.77 2.25
CA VAL A 291 -1.28 -20.98 3.44
C VAL A 291 -0.84 -22.43 3.57
N LEU A 292 -1.63 -23.44 3.18
CA LEU A 292 -1.23 -24.85 3.29
C LEU A 292 -0.35 -25.35 2.15
N THR A 293 -0.67 -25.00 0.91
CA THR A 293 -0.18 -25.77 -0.26
C THR A 293 0.64 -24.96 -1.27
N ARG A 294 0.57 -23.62 -1.24
CA ARG A 294 1.25 -22.81 -2.26
C ARG A 294 2.72 -22.55 -1.90
N PRO A 295 3.62 -22.45 -2.88
CA PRO A 295 4.97 -21.94 -2.62
C PRO A 295 4.90 -20.48 -2.19
N ILE A 296 5.83 -20.05 -1.35
CA ILE A 296 5.86 -18.67 -0.82
C ILE A 296 6.13 -17.65 -1.95
N ASN A 297 6.88 -18.00 -2.99
CA ASN A 297 7.19 -17.13 -4.14
C ASN A 297 7.80 -15.77 -3.74
N LEU A 298 8.89 -15.81 -2.98
CA LEU A 298 9.70 -14.66 -2.59
C LEU A 298 11.01 -14.58 -3.39
N GLY A 299 11.02 -15.08 -4.63
CA GLY A 299 12.20 -14.99 -5.49
C GLY A 299 12.55 -13.53 -5.78
N TYR A 300 13.80 -13.14 -5.53
CA TYR A 300 14.29 -11.78 -5.75
C TYR A 300 14.00 -11.28 -7.16
N PHE A 301 13.58 -10.01 -7.25
CA PHE A 301 13.37 -9.29 -8.48
C PHE A 301 14.18 -7.99 -8.48
N ASP A 302 15.25 -7.98 -9.26
CA ASP A 302 16.08 -6.80 -9.49
C ASP A 302 15.38 -5.81 -10.43
N VAL A 303 14.69 -4.84 -9.84
CA VAL A 303 13.94 -3.80 -10.56
C VAL A 303 14.87 -2.93 -11.39
N GLU A 304 16.04 -2.56 -10.89
CA GLU A 304 16.95 -1.65 -11.58
C GLU A 304 17.54 -2.31 -12.82
N ALA A 305 18.01 -3.56 -12.69
CA ALA A 305 18.51 -4.34 -13.81
C ALA A 305 17.41 -4.59 -14.85
N PHE A 306 16.18 -4.87 -14.41
CA PHE A 306 15.03 -5.01 -15.30
C PHE A 306 14.75 -3.73 -16.10
N LEU A 307 14.66 -2.57 -15.43
CA LEU A 307 14.42 -1.28 -16.09
C LEU A 307 15.56 -0.88 -17.02
N ALA A 308 16.82 -1.20 -16.66
CA ALA A 308 17.96 -0.98 -17.54
C ALA A 308 17.83 -1.78 -18.84
N ARG A 309 17.52 -3.08 -18.77
CA ARG A 309 17.30 -3.94 -19.95
C ARG A 309 16.16 -3.41 -20.82
N ARG A 310 15.02 -3.06 -20.22
CA ARG A 310 13.85 -2.53 -20.95
C ARG A 310 14.18 -1.26 -21.74
N ARG A 311 14.97 -0.34 -21.17
CA ARG A 311 15.43 0.87 -21.87
C ARG A 311 16.35 0.57 -23.06
N HIS A 312 17.22 -0.43 -22.95
CA HIS A 312 18.08 -0.83 -24.06
C HIS A 312 17.25 -1.43 -25.21
N SER A 313 16.29 -2.29 -24.91
CA SER A 313 15.40 -2.88 -25.92
C SER A 313 14.51 -1.83 -26.60
N ALA A 314 14.10 -0.77 -25.90
CA ALA A 314 13.34 0.34 -26.49
C ALA A 314 14.20 1.33 -27.31
N GLY A 315 15.51 1.36 -27.06
CA GLY A 315 16.46 2.29 -27.68
C GLY A 315 17.24 1.74 -28.87
N SER A 316 17.17 0.43 -29.16
CA SER A 316 17.72 -0.14 -30.40
C SER A 316 16.78 0.16 -31.57
N PRO A 317 17.21 0.95 -32.59
CA PRO A 317 16.47 1.04 -33.83
C PRO A 317 16.39 -0.37 -34.42
N ALA A 318 15.22 -0.77 -34.92
CA ALA A 318 15.11 -1.94 -35.78
C ALA A 318 16.23 -1.87 -36.81
N GLY A 319 17.08 -2.90 -36.82
CA GLY A 319 18.31 -2.91 -37.59
C GLY A 319 18.06 -2.51 -39.03
N SER A 320 18.90 -1.63 -39.55
CA SER A 320 19.14 -1.52 -40.98
C SER A 320 19.56 -2.90 -41.47
N LEU A 321 18.63 -3.64 -42.08
CA LEU A 321 18.97 -4.73 -42.99
C LEU A 321 19.78 -4.11 -44.12
N ARG A 322 21.08 -4.44 -44.16
CA ARG A 322 21.91 -4.40 -45.36
C ARG A 322 22.46 -5.80 -45.57
#